data_AF-A0A973RBG0-F1
#
_entry.id   AF-A0A973RBG0-F1
#
_cell.length_a   1.000
_cell.length_b   1.000
_cell.length_c   1.000
_cell.angle_alpha   90.00
_cell.angle_beta   90.00
_cell.angle_gamma   90.00
#
_symmetry.space_group_name_H-M   'P 1'
#
loop_
_entity.id
_entity.type
_entity.pdbx_description
1 polymer ?
#
loop_
_entity_poly.entity_id
_entity_poly.type
_entity_poly.pdbx_seq_one_letter_code
_entity_poly.pdbx_strand_id
1 'polypeptide(L)'
;GRAPLPEVPGWTADEAVRALLLAALPADRAEAEIGALYRYGDADEKRAVLKALPMLAVGAAGLPLLHDAIRTNDARLLAAALGPYARHLDQAAWRQAVLKCVFVGVPLSAVDGLEERADLELAVMLAAFADERAAAGRPMPPDAATLLDRLTSEES
;
A
#
# COMPACT_ATOMS: atom_id res chain seq x y z
N GLY A 1 13.40 -8.03 -18.51
CA GLY A 1 12.55 -6.98 -19.12
C GLY A 1 11.37 -6.69 -18.22
N ARG A 2 10.52 -5.72 -18.56
CA ARG A 2 9.34 -5.34 -17.74
C ARG A 2 8.10 -6.20 -18.00
N ALA A 3 8.29 -7.39 -18.57
CA ALA A 3 7.20 -8.30 -18.84
C ALA A 3 6.61 -8.82 -17.50
N PRO A 4 5.28 -8.89 -17.37
CA PRO A 4 4.65 -9.61 -16.27
C PRO A 4 5.16 -11.05 -16.18
N LEU A 5 5.32 -11.57 -14.97
CA LEU A 5 5.63 -12.97 -14.72
C LEU A 5 4.31 -13.76 -14.57
N PRO A 6 4.00 -14.69 -15.48
CA PRO A 6 2.77 -15.49 -15.40
C PRO A 6 2.70 -16.33 -14.12
N GLU A 7 3.83 -16.82 -13.63
CA GLU A 7 3.91 -17.67 -12.44
C GLU A 7 3.79 -16.87 -11.13
N VAL A 8 3.98 -15.55 -11.17
CA VAL A 8 3.96 -14.67 -10.00
C VAL A 8 3.09 -13.44 -10.30
N PRO A 9 1.75 -13.56 -10.20
CA PRO A 9 0.83 -12.46 -10.50
C PRO A 9 1.19 -11.18 -9.73
N GLY A 10 1.08 -10.04 -10.42
CA GLY A 10 1.40 -8.72 -9.86
C GLY A 10 2.89 -8.35 -9.90
N TRP A 11 3.78 -9.23 -10.38
CA TRP A 11 5.22 -8.95 -10.55
C TRP A 11 5.63 -8.88 -12.02
N THR A 12 6.53 -7.95 -12.34
CA THR A 12 7.32 -8.00 -13.57
C THR A 12 8.67 -8.67 -13.31
N ALA A 13 9.29 -9.21 -14.37
CA ALA A 13 10.57 -9.92 -14.23
C ALA A 13 11.67 -9.05 -13.63
N ASP A 14 11.70 -7.76 -13.94
CA ASP A 14 12.67 -6.82 -13.38
C ASP A 14 12.39 -6.46 -11.91
N GLU A 15 11.14 -6.46 -11.46
CA GLU A 15 10.82 -6.33 -10.04
C GLU A 15 11.26 -7.56 -9.26
N ALA A 16 10.97 -8.76 -9.77
CA ALA A 16 11.29 -10.01 -9.10
C ALA A 16 12.81 -10.20 -8.95
N VAL A 17 13.57 -9.91 -10.01
CA VAL A 17 15.04 -9.95 -9.95
C VAL A 17 15.58 -8.97 -8.91
N ARG A 18 15.05 -7.74 -8.84
CA ARG A 18 15.47 -6.76 -7.82
C ARG A 18 15.14 -7.24 -6.41
N ALA A 19 13.95 -7.79 -6.19
CA ALA A 19 13.58 -8.35 -4.89
C ALA A 19 14.54 -9.48 -4.46
N LEU A 20 14.90 -10.38 -5.39
CA LEU A 20 15.87 -11.44 -5.12
C LEU A 20 17.28 -10.90 -4.81
N LEU A 21 17.73 -9.87 -5.54
CA LEU A 21 19.02 -9.22 -5.27
C LEU A 21 19.03 -8.55 -3.89
N LEU A 22 17.95 -7.86 -3.52
CA LEU A 22 17.80 -7.26 -2.19
C LEU A 22 17.78 -8.31 -1.09
N ALA A 23 17.10 -9.45 -1.31
CA ALA A 23 17.06 -10.56 -0.35
C ALA A 23 18.42 -11.28 -0.18
N ALA A 24 19.30 -11.17 -1.17
CA ALA A 24 20.66 -11.74 -1.13
C ALA A 24 21.69 -10.79 -0.48
N LEU A 25 21.30 -9.57 -0.08
CA LEU A 25 22.20 -8.63 0.58
C LEU A 25 22.61 -9.14 1.97
N PRO A 26 23.89 -8.95 2.36
CA PRO A 26 24.31 -9.12 3.75
C PRO A 26 23.49 -8.25 4.70
N ALA A 27 23.09 -8.80 5.86
CA ALA A 27 22.20 -8.14 6.80
C ALA A 27 22.74 -6.78 7.32
N ASP A 28 24.06 -6.66 7.47
CA ASP A 28 24.75 -5.43 7.87
C ASP A 28 24.72 -4.33 6.80
N ARG A 29 24.42 -4.67 5.54
CA ARG A 29 24.30 -3.73 4.42
C ARG A 29 22.86 -3.52 3.95
N ALA A 30 21.95 -4.45 4.24
CA ALA A 30 20.61 -4.48 3.69
C ALA A 30 19.87 -3.14 3.88
N GLU A 31 19.83 -2.61 5.10
CA GLU A 31 19.11 -1.37 5.39
C GLU A 31 19.63 -0.16 4.59
N ALA A 32 20.96 0.02 4.54
CA ALA A 32 21.59 1.13 3.83
C ALA A 32 21.35 1.05 2.32
N GLU A 33 21.49 -0.13 1.73
CA GLU A 33 21.29 -0.35 0.29
C GLU A 33 19.83 -0.23 -0.11
N ILE A 34 18.89 -0.77 0.69
CA ILE A 34 17.44 -0.62 0.49
C ILE A 34 17.06 0.86 0.53
N GLY A 35 17.54 1.59 1.55
CA GLY A 35 17.29 3.02 1.69
C GLY A 35 17.86 3.85 0.54
N ALA A 36 19.07 3.53 0.07
CA ALA A 36 19.69 4.19 -1.07
C ALA A 36 18.92 3.91 -2.37
N LEU A 37 18.60 2.65 -2.65
CA LEU A 37 17.86 2.26 -3.85
C LEU A 37 16.48 2.91 -3.89
N TYR A 38 15.77 2.97 -2.78
CA TYR A 38 14.49 3.66 -2.73
C TYR A 38 14.63 5.18 -2.87
N ARG A 39 15.65 5.79 -2.25
CA ARG A 39 15.84 7.25 -2.29
C ARG A 39 16.16 7.73 -3.71
N TYR A 40 17.09 7.06 -4.37
CA TYR A 40 17.65 7.50 -5.65
C TYR A 40 17.09 6.78 -6.88
N GLY A 41 16.37 5.68 -6.68
CA GLY A 41 15.77 4.92 -7.76
C GLY A 41 14.55 5.61 -8.38
N ASP A 42 14.20 5.17 -9.59
CA ASP A 42 12.98 5.60 -10.26
C ASP A 42 11.71 5.01 -9.60
N ALA A 43 10.52 5.39 -10.09
CA ALA A 43 9.27 4.92 -9.51
C ALA A 43 9.08 3.39 -9.60
N ASP A 44 9.63 2.74 -10.62
CA ASP A 44 9.53 1.28 -10.77
C ASP A 44 10.48 0.58 -9.79
N GLU A 45 11.66 1.15 -9.54
CA GLU A 45 12.63 0.67 -8.55
C GLU A 45 12.12 0.83 -7.12
N LYS A 46 11.55 1.99 -6.79
CA LYS A 46 10.89 2.23 -5.50
C LYS A 46 9.75 1.24 -5.26
N ARG A 47 8.93 1.01 -6.28
CA ARG A 47 7.85 0.02 -6.23
C ARG A 47 8.39 -1.39 -5.97
N ALA A 48 9.46 -1.79 -6.65
CA ALA A 48 10.10 -3.08 -6.42
C ALA A 48 10.62 -3.22 -4.98
N VAL A 49 11.24 -2.16 -4.44
CA VAL A 49 11.70 -2.13 -3.04
C VAL A 49 10.54 -2.33 -2.07
N LEU A 50 9.46 -1.56 -2.20
CA LEU A 50 8.29 -1.64 -1.32
C LEU A 50 7.69 -3.05 -1.32
N LYS A 51 7.53 -3.65 -2.50
CA LYS A 51 7.02 -5.02 -2.64
C LYS A 51 7.95 -6.09 -2.08
N ALA A 52 9.26 -5.84 -2.06
CA ALA A 52 10.24 -6.76 -1.52
C ALA A 52 10.29 -6.75 0.01
N LEU A 53 9.95 -5.63 0.67
CA LEU A 53 10.07 -5.47 2.13
C LEU A 53 9.54 -6.64 2.99
N PRO A 54 8.39 -7.29 2.71
CA PRO A 54 7.92 -8.45 3.48
C PRO A 54 8.88 -9.64 3.49
N MET A 55 9.76 -9.71 2.49
CA MET A 55 10.71 -10.81 2.26
C MET A 55 12.09 -10.53 2.88
N LEU A 56 12.34 -9.28 3.32
CA LEU A 56 13.65 -8.83 3.77
C LEU A 56 13.75 -8.91 5.29
N ALA A 57 14.94 -9.25 5.79
CA ALA A 57 15.22 -9.33 7.22
C ALA A 57 15.45 -7.94 7.87
N VAL A 58 14.54 -6.98 7.61
CA VAL A 58 14.65 -5.57 8.05
C VAL A 58 13.70 -5.20 9.19
N GLY A 59 12.90 -6.15 9.70
CA GLY A 59 11.96 -5.87 10.79
C GLY A 59 11.02 -4.72 10.46
N ALA A 60 10.91 -3.71 11.32
CA ALA A 60 10.15 -2.47 11.09
C ALA A 60 10.98 -1.31 10.49
N ALA A 61 12.28 -1.52 10.20
CA ALA A 61 13.17 -0.47 9.72
C ALA A 61 12.75 0.10 8.36
N GLY A 62 11.93 -0.61 7.59
CA GLY A 62 11.37 -0.14 6.32
C GLY A 62 10.18 0.81 6.45
N LEU A 63 9.64 1.03 7.65
CA LEU A 63 8.45 1.87 7.87
C LEU A 63 8.58 3.31 7.30
N PRO A 64 9.73 4.00 7.38
CA PRO A 64 9.90 5.31 6.75
C PRO A 64 9.66 5.31 5.23
N LEU A 65 9.92 4.18 4.55
CA LEU A 65 9.69 4.04 3.10
C LEU A 65 8.20 4.01 2.79
N LEU A 66 7.38 3.34 3.62
CA LEU A 66 5.93 3.36 3.49
C LEU A 66 5.38 4.77 3.69
N HIS A 67 5.85 5.47 4.74
CA HIS A 67 5.42 6.85 4.99
C HIS A 67 5.78 7.81 3.85
N ASP A 68 6.92 7.63 3.21
CA ASP A 68 7.30 8.40 2.01
C ASP A 68 6.37 8.06 0.83
N ALA A 69 6.21 6.77 0.52
CA ALA A 69 5.36 6.30 -0.56
C ALA A 69 3.91 6.80 -0.42
N ILE A 70 3.36 6.73 0.79
CA ILE A 70 2.02 7.24 1.14
C ILE A 70 1.92 8.75 0.94
N ARG A 71 3.00 9.53 1.09
CA ARG A 71 2.99 10.98 0.84
C ARG A 71 3.05 11.33 -0.65
N THR A 72 3.56 10.43 -1.50
CA THR A 72 3.61 10.67 -2.95
C THR A 72 2.21 10.64 -3.60
N ASN A 73 2.08 11.17 -4.82
CA ASN A 73 0.86 11.03 -5.64
C ASN A 73 0.95 9.86 -6.63
N ASP A 74 1.96 8.98 -6.53
CA ASP A 74 2.06 7.80 -7.39
C ASP A 74 1.19 6.66 -6.82
N ALA A 75 0.05 6.41 -7.47
CA ALA A 75 -0.88 5.35 -7.10
C ALA A 75 -0.23 3.97 -7.04
N ARG A 76 0.81 3.71 -7.84
CA ARG A 76 1.52 2.42 -7.87
C ARG A 76 2.42 2.26 -6.64
N LEU A 77 3.03 3.34 -6.15
CA LEU A 77 3.80 3.33 -4.91
C LEU A 77 2.88 3.21 -3.69
N LEU A 78 1.74 3.92 -3.71
CA LEU A 78 0.74 3.79 -2.65
C LEU A 78 0.22 2.35 -2.56
N ALA A 79 -0.17 1.74 -3.68
CA ALA A 79 -0.60 0.33 -3.70
C ALA A 79 0.47 -0.63 -3.16
N ALA A 80 1.74 -0.43 -3.56
CA ALA A 80 2.84 -1.26 -3.06
C ALA A 80 3.10 -1.07 -1.55
N ALA A 81 2.97 0.16 -1.05
CA ALA A 81 3.15 0.48 0.37
C ALA A 81 2.05 -0.13 1.25
N LEU A 82 0.86 -0.36 0.70
CA LEU A 82 -0.29 -0.92 1.40
C LEU A 82 -0.40 -2.44 1.25
N GLY A 83 0.61 -3.10 0.67
CA GLY A 83 0.76 -4.55 0.68
C GLY A 83 1.19 -5.12 2.05
N PRO A 84 1.68 -6.37 2.14
CA PRO A 84 1.86 -7.08 3.42
C PRO A 84 2.76 -6.39 4.48
N TYR A 85 3.67 -5.52 4.05
CA TYR A 85 4.52 -4.77 4.97
C TYR A 85 3.76 -3.66 5.72
N ALA A 86 2.55 -3.31 5.28
CA ALA A 86 1.66 -2.33 5.93
C ALA A 86 1.23 -2.73 7.34
N ARG A 87 1.43 -4.00 7.74
CA ARG A 87 1.28 -4.46 9.14
C ARG A 87 2.14 -3.66 10.13
N HIS A 88 3.18 -2.98 9.66
CA HIS A 88 4.04 -2.12 10.48
C HIS A 88 3.49 -0.69 10.65
N LEU A 89 2.47 -0.29 9.90
CA LEU A 89 1.77 0.98 10.11
C LEU A 89 0.88 0.87 11.35
N ASP A 90 0.91 1.90 12.20
CA ASP A 90 -0.13 2.05 13.21
C ASP A 90 -1.51 2.19 12.57
N GLN A 91 -2.54 1.99 13.37
CA GLN A 91 -3.91 1.95 12.89
C GLN A 91 -4.37 3.28 12.28
N ALA A 92 -3.98 4.41 12.87
CA ALA A 92 -4.39 5.72 12.37
C ALA A 92 -3.72 6.04 11.02
N ALA A 93 -2.42 5.79 10.89
CA ALA A 93 -1.68 5.97 9.65
C ALA A 93 -2.20 5.05 8.53
N TRP A 94 -2.56 3.81 8.87
CA TRP A 94 -3.15 2.87 7.92
C TRP A 94 -4.53 3.34 7.43
N ARG A 95 -5.45 3.78 8.31
CA ARG A 95 -6.77 4.31 7.89
C ARG A 95 -6.64 5.51 6.95
N GLN A 96 -5.74 6.44 7.27
CA GLN A 96 -5.47 7.61 6.43
C GLN A 96 -4.94 7.20 5.04
N ALA A 97 -4.09 6.19 4.98
CA ALA A 97 -3.58 5.67 3.73
C ALA A 97 -4.65 4.92 2.92
N VAL A 98 -5.54 4.16 3.57
CA VAL A 98 -6.72 3.55 2.94
C VAL A 98 -7.65 4.61 2.35
N LEU A 99 -7.97 5.67 3.11
CA LEU A 99 -8.79 6.77 2.60
C LEU A 99 -8.11 7.46 1.41
N LYS A 100 -6.78 7.64 1.47
CA LYS A 100 -6.02 8.15 0.32
C LYS A 100 -6.14 7.22 -0.89
N CYS A 101 -6.10 5.91 -0.74
CA CYS A 101 -6.31 4.96 -1.84
C CYS A 101 -7.65 5.22 -2.54
N VAL A 102 -8.74 5.36 -1.76
CA VAL A 102 -10.08 5.68 -2.29
C VAL A 102 -10.06 7.02 -3.04
N PHE A 103 -9.40 8.04 -2.50
CA PHE A 103 -9.33 9.36 -3.12
C PHE A 103 -8.61 9.35 -4.48
N VAL A 104 -7.49 8.62 -4.59
CA VAL A 104 -6.66 8.58 -5.80
C VAL A 104 -7.00 7.41 -6.75
N GLY A 105 -8.01 6.60 -6.41
CA GLY A 105 -8.49 5.50 -7.24
C GLY A 105 -7.61 4.24 -7.22
N VAL A 106 -6.89 3.99 -6.13
CA VAL A 106 -6.24 2.68 -5.90
C VAL A 106 -7.31 1.70 -5.40
N PRO A 107 -7.48 0.53 -6.06
CA PRO A 107 -8.44 -0.48 -5.62
C PRO A 107 -8.14 -0.96 -4.20
N LEU A 108 -9.19 -1.08 -3.37
CA LEU A 108 -9.04 -1.55 -1.99
C LEU A 108 -8.57 -3.01 -1.89
N SER A 109 -8.70 -3.80 -2.96
CA SER A 109 -8.10 -5.14 -3.05
C SER A 109 -6.57 -5.15 -3.03
N ALA A 110 -5.92 -4.00 -3.21
CA ALA A 110 -4.47 -3.86 -3.04
C ALA A 110 -4.05 -3.65 -1.57
N VAL A 111 -5.00 -3.42 -0.66
CA VAL A 111 -4.74 -3.18 0.76
C VAL A 111 -4.71 -4.50 1.51
N ASP A 112 -3.53 -4.86 2.03
CA ASP A 112 -3.36 -6.05 2.86
C ASP A 112 -3.97 -5.86 4.25
N GLY A 113 -4.64 -6.91 4.75
CA GLY A 113 -5.30 -6.92 6.06
C GLY A 113 -6.52 -6.01 6.16
N LEU A 114 -7.15 -5.63 5.04
CA LEU A 114 -8.32 -4.73 5.03
C LEU A 114 -9.48 -5.27 5.86
N GLU A 115 -9.82 -6.54 5.69
CA GLU A 115 -10.93 -7.18 6.39
C GLU A 115 -10.71 -7.20 7.91
N GLU A 116 -9.46 -7.45 8.32
CA GLU A 116 -9.07 -7.62 9.72
C GLU A 116 -8.90 -6.29 10.46
N ARG A 117 -8.45 -5.24 9.74
CA ARG A 117 -8.12 -3.94 10.32
C ARG A 117 -9.20 -2.89 10.12
N ALA A 118 -10.13 -3.07 9.20
CA ALA A 118 -11.20 -2.10 9.01
C ALA A 118 -12.07 -2.03 10.28
N ASP A 119 -12.38 -0.82 10.71
CA ASP A 119 -13.11 -0.54 11.95
C ASP A 119 -14.06 0.64 11.79
N LEU A 120 -14.76 0.96 12.87
CA LEU A 120 -15.76 2.01 12.89
C LEU A 120 -15.19 3.40 12.53
N GLU A 121 -13.98 3.70 12.96
CA GLU A 121 -13.34 4.98 12.63
C GLU A 121 -13.10 5.09 11.12
N LEU A 122 -12.71 3.99 10.47
CA LEU A 122 -12.63 3.96 9.01
C LEU A 122 -14.00 4.16 8.35
N ALA A 123 -15.08 3.58 8.91
CA ALA A 123 -16.43 3.78 8.41
C ALA A 123 -16.86 5.26 8.50
N VAL A 124 -16.58 5.93 9.61
CA VAL A 124 -16.84 7.38 9.78
C VAL A 124 -16.10 8.19 8.72
N MET A 125 -14.82 7.89 8.49
CA MET A 125 -14.03 8.55 7.45
C MET A 125 -14.59 8.33 6.04
N LEU A 126 -15.03 7.12 5.73
CA LEU A 126 -15.63 6.78 4.43
C LEU A 126 -17.00 7.44 4.23
N ALA A 127 -17.82 7.53 5.29
CA ALA A 127 -19.11 8.23 5.24
C ALA A 127 -18.93 9.73 4.98
N ALA A 128 -17.99 10.38 5.67
CA ALA A 128 -17.65 11.78 5.41
C ALA A 128 -17.19 12.00 3.97
N PHE A 129 -16.35 11.10 3.44
CA PHE A 129 -15.96 11.15 2.04
C PHE A 129 -17.15 10.95 1.08
N ALA A 130 -18.08 10.04 1.39
CA ALA A 130 -19.28 9.82 0.59
C ALA A 130 -20.15 11.09 0.51
N ASP A 131 -20.32 11.78 1.64
CA ASP A 131 -21.05 13.06 1.71
C ASP A 131 -20.37 14.14 0.85
N GLU A 132 -19.05 14.29 0.93
CA GLU A 132 -18.29 15.22 0.09
C GLU A 132 -18.46 14.92 -1.41
N ARG A 133 -18.45 13.64 -1.78
CA ARG A 133 -18.64 13.20 -3.17
C ARG A 133 -20.06 13.50 -3.66
N ALA A 134 -21.07 13.19 -2.86
CA ALA A 134 -22.47 13.46 -3.15
C ALA A 134 -22.74 14.95 -3.32
N ALA A 135 -22.19 15.80 -2.43
CA ALA A 135 -22.27 17.26 -2.54
C ALA A 135 -21.64 17.80 -3.83
N ALA A 136 -20.62 17.13 -4.35
CA ALA A 136 -19.99 17.45 -5.63
C ALA A 136 -20.69 16.81 -6.85
N GLY A 137 -21.81 16.09 -6.66
CA GLY A 137 -22.52 15.38 -7.72
C GLY A 137 -21.75 14.20 -8.30
N ARG A 138 -20.83 13.62 -7.52
CA ARG A 138 -19.97 12.51 -7.96
C ARG A 138 -20.28 11.25 -7.14
N PRO A 139 -20.25 10.05 -7.76
CA PRO A 139 -20.43 8.81 -7.01
C PRO A 139 -19.20 8.48 -6.16
N MET A 140 -19.45 7.67 -5.12
CA MET A 140 -18.43 6.97 -4.34
C MET A 140 -17.88 5.79 -5.15
N PRO A 141 -16.57 5.45 -5.02
CA PRO A 141 -16.04 4.21 -5.60
C PRO A 141 -16.78 2.96 -5.07
N PRO A 142 -17.11 1.98 -5.93
CA PRO A 142 -17.94 0.84 -5.53
C PRO A 142 -17.36 -0.05 -4.43
N ASP A 143 -16.04 -0.26 -4.43
CA ASP A 143 -15.34 -1.05 -3.41
C ASP A 143 -15.35 -0.34 -2.04
N ALA A 144 -15.18 0.98 -2.03
CA ALA A 144 -15.29 1.79 -0.83
C ALA A 144 -16.73 1.84 -0.28
N ALA A 145 -17.73 1.92 -1.16
CA ALA A 145 -19.14 1.84 -0.75
C ALA A 145 -19.48 0.48 -0.15
N THR A 146 -19.02 -0.61 -0.78
CA THR A 146 -19.19 -1.98 -0.26
C THR A 146 -18.56 -2.13 1.13
N LEU A 147 -17.37 -1.56 1.34
CA LEU A 147 -16.71 -1.57 2.64
C LEU A 147 -17.50 -0.80 3.69
N LEU A 148 -18.02 0.39 3.35
CA LEU A 148 -18.84 1.20 4.26
C LEU A 148 -20.13 0.47 4.67
N ASP A 149 -20.85 -0.12 3.72
CA ASP A 149 -22.07 -0.88 3.98
C ASP A 149 -21.81 -2.08 4.91
N ARG A 150 -20.67 -2.78 4.72
CA ARG A 150 -20.26 -3.86 5.60
C ARG A 150 -20.00 -3.39 7.04
N LEU A 151 -19.22 -2.33 7.20
CA LEU A 151 -18.82 -1.84 8.52
C LEU A 151 -20.00 -1.29 9.34
N THR A 152 -20.99 -0.71 8.65
CA THR A 152 -22.21 -0.18 9.29
C THR A 152 -23.27 -1.24 9.59
N SER A 153 -23.26 -2.36 8.86
CA SER A 153 -24.15 -3.50 9.13
C SER A 153 -23.66 -4.41 10.25
N GLU A 154 -22.35 -4.47 10.50
CA GLU A 154 -21.77 -5.19 11.65
C GLU A 154 -22.07 -4.50 13.01
N GLU A 155 -22.55 -3.25 12.99
CA GLU A 155 -22.96 -2.47 14.17
C GLU A 155 -24.44 -2.65 14.57
N SER A 156 -25.27 -3.22 13.69
CA SER A 156 -26.73 -3.38 13.88
C SER A 156 -27.11 -4.76 14.41
#